data_AF-A0A345HBS3-F1
#
_entry.id   AF-A0A345HBS3-F1
#
_cell.length_a   1.000
_cell.length_b   1.000
_cell.length_c   1.000
_cell.angle_alpha   90.00
_cell.angle_beta   90.00
_cell.angle_gamma   90.00
#
_symmetry.space_group_name_H-M   'P 1'
#
loop_
_entity.id
_entity.type
_entity.pdbx_description
1 polymer ?
#
loop_
_entity_poly.entity_id
_entity_poly.type
_entity_poly.pdbx_seq_one_letter_code
_entity_poly.pdbx_strand_id
1 'polypeptide(L)'
;MEERELIILKKSLKIIGDFAERCDYVNSAHEYVKIHERNIESLHSLASIRGSQYFYDRINKYPKISVEELNEYLKVKRKEVSLIRFIGGLLIDKLFRLLMSRGNTFKFIEKKVQLISKLNNDLILVIENPHYELLDAERKKMNRKYE
;
A
#
# COMPACT_ATOMS: atom_id res chain seq x y z
N MET A 1 13.51 18.91 -3.35
CA MET A 1 12.10 18.68 -3.03
C MET A 1 11.71 19.68 -1.98
N GLU A 2 10.73 20.50 -2.29
CA GLU A 2 10.24 21.55 -1.39
C GLU A 2 9.35 20.96 -0.28
N GLU A 3 9.21 21.69 0.82
CA GLU A 3 8.36 21.26 1.95
C GLU A 3 6.92 20.97 1.51
N ARG A 4 6.39 21.79 0.59
CA ARG A 4 5.05 21.60 0.01
C ARG A 4 4.93 20.25 -0.71
N GLU A 5 5.93 19.89 -1.51
CA GLU A 5 5.96 18.61 -2.24
C GLU A 5 6.02 17.44 -1.25
N LEU A 6 6.79 17.57 -0.17
CA LEU A 6 6.87 16.56 0.88
C LEU A 6 5.54 16.38 1.61
N ILE A 7 4.82 17.46 1.91
CA ILE A 7 3.48 17.41 2.51
C ILE A 7 2.49 16.70 1.57
N ILE A 8 2.54 17.02 0.27
CA ILE A 8 1.69 16.37 -0.75
C ILE A 8 2.01 14.87 -0.83
N LEU A 9 3.30 14.51 -0.85
CA LEU A 9 3.74 13.12 -0.87
C LEU A 9 3.22 12.37 0.37
N LYS A 10 3.40 12.90 1.58
CA LYS A 10 2.90 12.27 2.81
C LYS A 10 1.40 12.04 2.79
N LYS A 11 0.61 13.05 2.38
CA LYS A 11 -0.85 12.92 2.25
C LYS A 11 -1.23 11.84 1.24
N SER A 12 -0.56 11.83 0.09
CA SER A 12 -0.77 10.86 -0.99
C SER A 12 -0.36 9.43 -0.58
N LEU A 13 0.73 9.28 0.18
CA LEU A 13 1.13 8.01 0.77
C LEU A 13 0.11 7.53 1.78
N LYS A 14 -0.45 8.43 2.60
CA LYS A 14 -1.47 8.09 3.60
C LYS A 14 -2.76 7.57 2.95
N ILE A 15 -3.21 8.17 1.85
CA ILE A 15 -4.38 7.70 1.09
C ILE A 15 -4.21 6.24 0.68
N ILE A 16 -3.03 5.87 0.15
CA ILE A 16 -2.74 4.49 -0.26
C ILE A 16 -2.41 3.60 0.95
N GLY A 17 -1.76 4.15 1.97
CA GLY A 17 -1.45 3.50 3.24
C GLY A 17 -2.68 2.99 3.96
N ASP A 18 -3.72 3.81 4.00
CA ASP A 18 -5.00 3.48 4.65
C ASP A 18 -5.93 2.65 3.75
N PHE A 19 -5.61 2.43 2.46
CA PHE A 19 -6.51 1.82 1.48
C PHE A 19 -7.00 0.40 1.85
N ALA A 20 -6.17 -0.40 2.54
CA ALA A 20 -6.55 -1.73 2.99
C ALA A 20 -7.79 -1.69 3.91
N GLU A 21 -7.89 -0.66 4.73
CA GLU A 21 -8.96 -0.44 5.71
C GLU A 21 -10.03 0.54 5.20
N ARG A 22 -9.62 1.50 4.36
CA ARG A 22 -10.42 2.63 3.86
C ARG A 22 -10.40 2.69 2.33
N CYS A 23 -10.92 1.63 1.72
CA CYS A 23 -11.03 1.54 0.26
C CYS A 23 -11.95 2.60 -0.37
N ASP A 24 -12.69 3.34 0.46
CA ASP A 24 -13.50 4.50 0.10
C ASP A 24 -12.70 5.77 -0.20
N TYR A 25 -11.42 5.85 0.22
CA TYR A 25 -10.54 6.99 -0.09
C TYR A 25 -10.12 7.09 -1.55
N VAL A 26 -10.32 6.03 -2.32
CA VAL A 26 -10.00 5.98 -3.74
C VAL A 26 -11.23 5.50 -4.50
N ASN A 27 -11.61 6.22 -5.56
CA ASN A 27 -12.86 5.96 -6.28
C ASN A 27 -12.76 4.69 -7.13
N SER A 28 -11.58 4.41 -7.69
CA SER A 28 -11.36 3.29 -8.61
C SER A 28 -9.98 2.65 -8.50
N ALA A 29 -9.85 1.41 -9.01
CA ALA A 29 -8.57 0.72 -9.13
C ALA A 29 -7.56 1.50 -10.00
N HIS A 30 -8.01 2.17 -11.06
CA HIS A 30 -7.15 3.00 -11.91
C HIS A 30 -6.58 4.20 -11.15
N GLU A 31 -7.43 4.88 -10.36
CA GLU A 31 -6.99 6.00 -9.53
C GLU A 31 -5.96 5.53 -8.49
N TYR A 32 -6.17 4.36 -7.88
CA TYR A 32 -5.21 3.77 -6.95
C TYR A 32 -3.84 3.59 -7.60
N VAL A 33 -3.79 2.93 -8.76
CA VAL A 33 -2.52 2.65 -9.46
C VAL A 33 -1.82 3.95 -9.83
N LYS A 34 -2.55 4.92 -10.37
CA LYS A 34 -2.02 6.24 -10.74
C LYS A 34 -1.40 6.98 -9.54
N ILE A 35 -2.09 6.98 -8.39
CA ILE A 35 -1.58 7.62 -7.17
C ILE A 35 -0.34 6.86 -6.66
N HIS A 36 -0.39 5.52 -6.67
CA HIS A 36 0.70 4.67 -6.21
C HIS A 36 1.97 4.85 -7.05
N GLU A 37 1.87 4.87 -8.37
CA GLU A 37 2.99 5.11 -9.29
C GLU A 37 3.61 6.48 -9.06
N ARG A 38 2.80 7.55 -8.99
CA ARG A 38 3.27 8.90 -8.67
C ARG A 38 3.99 8.98 -7.32
N ASN A 39 3.51 8.25 -6.31
CA ASN A 39 4.15 8.17 -5.01
C ASN A 39 5.53 7.50 -5.11
N ILE A 40 5.65 6.42 -5.87
CA ILE A 40 6.94 5.73 -6.10
C ILE A 40 7.94 6.67 -6.77
N GLU A 41 7.54 7.41 -7.81
CA GLU A 41 8.40 8.40 -8.47
C GLU A 41 8.88 9.49 -7.51
N SER A 42 7.96 10.01 -6.69
CA SER A 42 8.28 11.03 -5.69
C SER A 42 9.22 10.48 -4.60
N LEU A 43 9.03 9.23 -4.17
CA LEU A 43 9.91 8.55 -3.23
C LEU A 43 11.31 8.33 -3.83
N HIS A 44 11.43 7.99 -5.12
CA HIS A 44 12.73 7.90 -5.80
C HIS A 44 13.45 9.25 -5.87
N SER A 45 12.71 10.33 -6.15
CA SER A 45 13.24 11.70 -6.10
C SER A 45 13.75 12.05 -4.69
N LEU A 46 12.95 11.75 -3.66
CA LEU A 46 13.35 11.95 -2.27
C LEU A 46 14.59 11.13 -1.89
N ALA A 47 14.65 9.86 -2.31
CA ALA A 47 15.78 8.97 -2.10
C ALA A 47 17.06 9.53 -2.72
N SER A 48 16.98 10.04 -3.95
CA SER A 48 18.08 10.70 -4.66
C SER A 48 18.58 11.93 -3.90
N ILE A 49 17.66 12.82 -3.49
CA ILE A 49 17.99 14.07 -2.80
C ILE A 49 18.68 13.80 -1.45
N ARG A 50 18.20 12.78 -0.71
CA ARG A 50 18.76 12.42 0.60
C ARG A 50 19.97 11.49 0.53
N GLY A 51 20.29 10.94 -0.64
CA GLY A 51 21.25 9.84 -0.78
C GLY A 51 20.84 8.60 0.03
N SER A 52 19.54 8.34 0.14
CA SER A 52 19.01 7.35 1.09
C SER A 52 18.82 5.96 0.49
N GLN A 53 19.70 5.03 0.88
CA GLN A 53 19.55 3.61 0.56
C GLN A 53 18.30 3.00 1.20
N TYR A 54 17.84 3.53 2.35
CA TYR A 54 16.64 3.04 3.03
C TYR A 54 15.41 3.15 2.11
N PHE A 55 15.22 4.31 1.48
CA PHE A 55 14.09 4.52 0.57
C PHE A 55 14.19 3.60 -0.65
N TYR A 56 15.35 3.47 -1.28
CA TYR A 56 15.53 2.54 -2.40
C TYR A 56 15.19 1.09 -2.03
N ASP A 57 15.67 0.62 -0.88
CA ASP A 57 15.39 -0.74 -0.39
C ASP A 57 13.91 -0.97 -0.10
N ARG A 58 13.18 0.07 0.34
CA ARG A 58 11.73 -0.02 0.59
C ARG A 58 10.94 0.03 -0.71
N ILE A 59 11.31 0.87 -1.66
CA ILE A 59 10.66 0.96 -2.97
C ILE A 59 10.76 -0.39 -3.71
N ASN A 60 11.93 -1.03 -3.67
CA ASN A 60 12.15 -2.34 -4.29
C ASN A 60 11.30 -3.48 -3.70
N LYS A 61 10.68 -3.27 -2.53
CA LYS A 61 9.80 -4.26 -1.87
C LYS A 61 8.34 -4.11 -2.25
N TYR A 62 7.95 -3.05 -2.98
CA TYR A 62 6.56 -2.92 -3.41
C TYR A 62 6.20 -4.08 -4.35
N PRO A 63 5.12 -4.82 -4.05
CA PRO A 63 4.63 -5.82 -4.97
C PRO A 63 3.98 -5.13 -6.18
N LYS A 64 4.14 -5.73 -7.36
CA LYS A 64 3.34 -5.34 -8.53
C LYS A 64 1.89 -5.72 -8.28
N ILE A 65 0.99 -4.77 -8.48
CA ILE A 65 -0.46 -4.98 -8.38
C ILE A 65 -1.14 -4.39 -9.61
N SER A 66 -2.00 -5.17 -10.26
CA SER A 66 -2.71 -4.72 -11.47
C SER A 66 -4.07 -4.09 -11.14
N VAL A 67 -4.63 -3.39 -12.12
CA VAL A 67 -5.98 -2.83 -12.04
C VAL A 67 -7.03 -3.95 -11.87
N GLU A 68 -6.84 -5.08 -12.53
CA GLU A 68 -7.72 -6.25 -12.43
C GLU A 68 -7.71 -6.84 -11.02
N GLU A 69 -6.51 -7.03 -10.45
CA GLU A 69 -6.34 -7.51 -9.07
C GLU A 69 -7.03 -6.57 -8.07
N LEU A 70 -6.86 -5.25 -8.22
CA LEU A 70 -7.52 -4.25 -7.38
C LEU A 70 -9.04 -4.22 -7.56
N ASN A 71 -9.53 -4.42 -8.79
CA ASN A 71 -10.97 -4.52 -9.04
C ASN A 71 -11.57 -5.77 -8.37
N GLU A 72 -10.86 -6.90 -8.39
CA GLU A 72 -11.26 -8.09 -7.62
C GLU A 72 -11.27 -7.81 -6.12
N TYR A 73 -10.24 -7.13 -5.60
CA TYR A 73 -10.16 -6.73 -4.20
C TYR A 73 -11.33 -5.84 -3.77
N LEU A 74 -11.58 -4.77 -4.54
CA LEU A 74 -12.66 -3.81 -4.28
C LEU A 74 -14.05 -4.44 -4.34
N LYS A 75 -14.27 -5.37 -5.29
CA LYS A 75 -15.54 -6.11 -5.39
C LYS A 75 -15.84 -6.89 -4.11
N VAL A 76 -14.83 -7.48 -3.47
CA VAL A 76 -15.02 -8.21 -2.22
C VAL A 76 -15.18 -7.24 -1.05
N LYS A 77 -14.25 -6.29 -0.85
CA LYS A 77 -14.29 -5.36 0.30
C LYS A 77 -15.54 -4.47 0.31
N ARG A 78 -15.94 -3.90 -0.82
CA ARG A 78 -17.17 -3.08 -0.88
C ARG A 78 -18.42 -3.94 -0.70
N LYS A 79 -18.40 -5.20 -1.16
CA LYS A 79 -19.50 -6.13 -0.90
C LYS A 79 -19.57 -6.57 0.55
N GLU A 80 -18.45 -6.83 1.22
CA GLU A 80 -18.41 -7.10 2.66
C GLU A 80 -19.02 -5.94 3.44
N VAL A 81 -18.64 -4.70 3.13
CA VAL A 81 -19.26 -3.50 3.73
C VAL A 81 -20.75 -3.43 3.42
N SER A 82 -21.17 -3.74 2.19
CA SER A 82 -22.60 -3.77 1.84
C SER A 82 -23.36 -4.91 2.52
N LEU A 83 -22.75 -6.09 2.70
CA LEU A 83 -23.35 -7.27 3.32
C LEU A 83 -23.51 -7.09 4.83
N ILE A 84 -22.52 -6.48 5.49
CA ILE A 84 -22.64 -6.03 6.89
C ILE A 84 -23.82 -5.05 7.02
N ARG A 85 -24.03 -4.18 6.03
CA ARG A 85 -25.19 -3.28 5.96
C ARG A 85 -26.50 -3.97 5.54
N PHE A 86 -26.45 -5.15 4.92
CA PHE A 86 -27.57 -5.82 4.25
C PHE A 86 -27.89 -7.20 4.85
N ILE A 87 -27.62 -7.43 6.14
CA ILE A 87 -28.22 -8.55 6.92
C ILE A 87 -29.73 -8.29 7.02
N GLY A 88 -30.39 -8.42 5.87
CA GLY A 88 -31.73 -7.96 5.53
C GLY A 88 -32.18 -8.35 4.10
N GLY A 89 -31.41 -9.11 3.30
CA GLY A 89 -31.95 -9.62 2.02
C GLY A 89 -31.07 -10.60 1.22
N LEU A 90 -31.72 -11.58 0.60
CA LEU A 90 -31.26 -12.96 0.38
C LEU A 90 -30.69 -13.27 -1.04
N LEU A 91 -30.05 -12.32 -1.74
CA LEU A 91 -29.79 -12.46 -3.20
C LEU A 91 -28.34 -12.32 -3.69
N ILE A 92 -27.33 -12.25 -2.82
CA ILE A 92 -25.94 -11.93 -3.24
C ILE A 92 -25.04 -13.19 -3.42
N ASP A 93 -25.58 -14.39 -3.19
CA ASP A 93 -24.79 -15.59 -2.93
C ASP A 93 -23.99 -16.19 -4.10
N LYS A 94 -24.52 -16.20 -5.32
CA LYS A 94 -23.88 -16.97 -6.42
C LYS A 94 -22.53 -16.40 -6.88
N LEU A 95 -22.42 -15.08 -6.99
CA LEU A 95 -21.17 -14.43 -7.42
C LEU A 95 -20.13 -14.41 -6.29
N PHE A 96 -20.57 -14.31 -5.03
CA PHE A 96 -19.71 -14.35 -3.86
C PHE A 96 -19.09 -15.75 -3.67
N ARG A 97 -19.87 -16.82 -3.84
CA ARG A 97 -19.36 -18.21 -3.77
C ARG A 97 -18.30 -18.51 -4.83
N LEU A 98 -18.39 -17.90 -6.02
CA LEU A 98 -17.42 -18.11 -7.10
C LEU A 98 -16.10 -17.34 -6.89
N LEU A 99 -16.13 -16.21 -6.16
CA LEU A 99 -14.92 -15.50 -5.73
C LEU A 99 -14.28 -16.20 -4.53
N MET A 100 -15.08 -16.66 -3.56
CA MET A 100 -14.60 -17.42 -2.40
C MET A 100 -14.06 -18.80 -2.77
N SER A 101 -14.56 -19.44 -3.84
CA SER A 101 -14.01 -20.69 -4.36
C SER A 101 -12.60 -20.52 -4.97
N ARG A 102 -12.19 -19.28 -5.28
CA ARG A 102 -10.82 -18.90 -5.65
C ARG A 102 -10.02 -18.34 -4.45
N GLY A 103 -10.33 -18.76 -3.23
CA GLY A 103 -9.85 -18.16 -1.98
C GLY A 103 -8.33 -17.92 -1.86
N ASN A 104 -7.49 -18.70 -2.56
CA ASN A 104 -6.04 -18.45 -2.60
C ASN A 104 -5.66 -17.18 -3.39
N THR A 105 -6.37 -16.87 -4.47
CA THR A 105 -6.14 -15.68 -5.31
C THR A 105 -6.48 -14.41 -4.55
N PHE A 106 -7.64 -14.36 -3.89
CA PHE A 106 -8.04 -13.18 -3.10
C PHE A 106 -7.08 -12.93 -1.93
N LYS A 107 -6.73 -13.96 -1.15
CA LYS A 107 -5.76 -13.83 -0.06
C LYS A 107 -4.39 -13.34 -0.55
N PHE A 108 -3.98 -13.75 -1.75
CA PHE A 108 -2.74 -13.28 -2.35
C PHE A 108 -2.81 -11.78 -2.70
N ILE A 109 -3.90 -11.32 -3.31
CA ILE A 109 -4.12 -9.90 -3.61
C ILE A 109 -4.21 -9.08 -2.32
N GLU A 110 -4.94 -9.56 -1.31
CA GLU A 110 -5.04 -8.90 0.00
C GLU A 110 -3.68 -8.74 0.66
N LYS A 111 -2.82 -9.78 0.62
CA LYS A 111 -1.43 -9.68 1.11
C LYS A 111 -0.62 -8.62 0.38
N LYS A 112 -0.78 -8.48 -0.94
CA LYS A 112 -0.12 -7.40 -1.71
C LYS A 112 -0.58 -6.02 -1.24
N VAL A 113 -1.89 -5.81 -1.14
CA VAL A 113 -2.47 -4.53 -0.68
C VAL A 113 -1.98 -4.19 0.74
N GLN A 114 -2.01 -5.16 1.66
CA GLN A 114 -1.51 -4.99 3.03
C GLN A 114 -0.01 -4.66 3.06
N LEU A 115 0.80 -5.28 2.22
CA LEU A 115 2.22 -4.98 2.12
C LEU A 115 2.45 -3.55 1.60
N ILE A 116 1.72 -3.11 0.58
CA ILE A 116 1.78 -1.73 0.08
C ILE A 116 1.38 -0.75 1.20
N SER A 117 0.29 -1.02 1.92
CA SER A 117 -0.16 -0.22 3.05
C SER A 117 0.91 -0.08 4.13
N LYS A 118 1.50 -1.21 4.54
CA LYS A 118 2.59 -1.23 5.53
C LYS A 118 3.79 -0.41 5.06
N LEU A 119 4.25 -0.62 3.83
CA LEU A 119 5.40 0.11 3.28
C LEU A 119 5.15 1.63 3.25
N ASN A 120 3.95 2.07 2.85
CA ASN A 120 3.62 3.49 2.86
C ASN A 120 3.65 4.08 4.27
N ASN A 121 3.09 3.38 5.26
CA ASN A 121 3.06 3.84 6.64
C ASN A 121 4.48 3.90 7.25
N ASP A 122 5.30 2.88 6.99
CA ASP A 122 6.72 2.88 7.37
C ASP A 122 7.46 4.07 6.74
N LEU A 123 7.20 4.37 5.47
CA LEU A 123 7.84 5.48 4.76
C LEU A 123 7.38 6.84 5.29
N ILE A 124 6.10 7.02 5.63
CA ILE A 124 5.60 8.25 6.26
C ILE A 124 6.36 8.50 7.58
N LEU A 125 6.50 7.49 8.43
CA LEU A 125 7.22 7.59 9.70
C LEU A 125 8.67 8.06 9.50
N VAL A 126 9.35 7.53 8.49
CA VAL A 126 10.75 7.89 8.17
C VAL A 126 10.87 9.26 7.51
N ILE A 127 9.90 9.65 6.68
CA ILE A 127 9.85 11.01 6.13
C ILE A 127 9.76 12.03 7.26
N GLU A 128 8.92 11.76 8.26
CA GLU A 128 8.70 12.62 9.43
C GLU A 128 9.87 12.59 10.42
N ASN A 129 10.55 11.45 10.52
CA ASN A 129 11.66 11.25 11.45
C ASN A 129 12.84 10.59 10.72
N PRO A 130 13.68 11.37 10.01
CA PRO A 130 14.79 10.84 9.22
C PRO A 130 15.83 10.03 10.03
N HIS A 131 15.86 10.17 11.36
CA HIS A 131 16.75 9.40 12.24
C HIS A 131 16.56 7.87 12.11
N TYR A 132 15.35 7.41 11.74
CA TYR A 132 15.10 5.98 11.49
C TYR A 132 15.91 5.41 10.32
N GLU A 133 16.36 6.24 9.38
CA GLU A 133 17.25 5.83 8.28
C GLU A 133 18.62 5.40 8.82
N LEU A 134 19.13 6.12 9.83
CA LEU A 134 20.41 5.82 10.49
C LEU A 134 20.33 4.53 11.29
N LEU A 135 19.25 4.35 12.05
CA LEU A 135 19.01 3.14 12.84
C LEU A 135 18.94 1.87 11.95
N ASP A 136 18.33 1.95 10.77
CA ASP A 136 18.32 0.82 9.82
C ASP A 136 19.72 0.53 9.27
N ALA A 137 20.51 1.57 8.98
CA ALA A 137 21.89 1.42 8.53
C ALA A 137 22.79 0.77 9.60
N GLU A 138 22.65 1.17 10.87
CA GLU A 138 23.36 0.57 12.00
C GLU A 138 22.97 -0.89 12.21
N ARG A 139 21.67 -1.21 12.17
CA ARG A 139 21.18 -2.58 12.27
C ARG A 139 21.78 -3.48 11.19
N LYS A 140 21.84 -3.01 9.94
CA LYS A 140 22.46 -3.75 8.82
C LYS A 140 23.95 -3.97 9.03
N LYS A 141 24.68 -2.98 9.55
CA LYS A 141 26.11 -3.12 9.88
C LYS A 141 26.33 -4.16 10.98
N MET A 142 25.50 -4.17 12.01
CA MET A 142 25.59 -5.17 13.09
C MET A 142 25.36 -6.58 12.56
N ASN A 143 24.31 -6.79 11.76
CA ASN A 143 24.00 -8.13 11.24
C ASN A 143 25.13 -8.69 10.37
N ARG A 144 25.77 -7.86 9.53
CA ARG A 144 26.92 -8.27 8.71
C ARG A 144 28.18 -8.60 9.51
N LYS A 145 28.28 -8.15 10.77
CA LYS A 145 29.43 -8.46 11.64
C LYS A 145 29.34 -9.88 12.22
N TYR A 146 28.16 -10.50 12.18
CA TYR A 146 27.89 -11.83 12.73
C TYR A 146 27.61 -12.89 11.64
N GLU A 147 27.80 -12.54 10.37
CA GLU A 147 27.80 -13.44 9.21
C GLU A 147 29.24 -13.75 8.79
#